data_AF-A0A0S3SB84-F1
#
_entry.id   AF-A0A0S3SB84-F1
#
_cell.length_a   1.000
_cell.length_b   1.000
_cell.length_c   1.000
_cell.angle_alpha   90.00
_cell.angle_beta   90.00
_cell.angle_gamma   90.00
#
_symmetry.space_group_name_H-M   'P 1'
#
loop_
_entity.id
_entity.type
_entity.pdbx_description
1 polymer ?
#
loop_
_entity_poly.entity_id
_entity_poly.type
_entity_poly.pdbx_seq_one_letter_code
_entity_poly.pdbx_strand_id
1 'polypeptide(L)'
;RLLPTPPPRGASSPRSSRRKSRDKEDHVTVIRDYRSKIESEISNICDGILKLLNSRLIPSASSGDSKVFYLKMKGDYHRFQHQIYS
;
A
#
# COMPACT_ATOMS: atom_id res chain seq x y z
N ARG A 1 69.28 0.51 -2.51
CA ARG A 1 68.24 -0.55 -2.58
C ARG A 1 67.04 -0.04 -1.79
N LEU A 2 66.11 0.68 -2.42
CA LEU A 2 64.90 1.17 -1.76
C LEU A 2 63.87 0.04 -1.78
N LEU A 3 63.38 -0.36 -0.60
CA LEU A 3 62.27 -1.30 -0.48
C LEU A 3 60.97 -0.62 -0.96
N PRO A 4 60.12 -1.28 -1.75
CA PRO A 4 58.83 -0.72 -2.16
C PRO A 4 57.89 -0.66 -0.96
N THR A 5 57.23 0.48 -0.77
CA THR A 5 56.21 0.68 0.26
C THR A 5 54.97 -0.19 -0.03
N PRO A 6 54.32 -0.76 0.99
CA PRO A 6 53.12 -1.56 0.80
C PRO A 6 51.93 -0.68 0.35
N PRO A 7 51.02 -1.20 -0.49
CA PRO A 7 49.85 -0.44 -0.93
C PRO A 7 48.91 -0.15 0.25
N PRO A 8 48.19 0.98 0.23
CA PRO A 8 47.26 1.34 1.30
C PRO A 8 46.12 0.31 1.38
N ARG A 9 46.00 -0.35 2.55
CA ARG A 9 44.83 -1.15 2.93
C ARG A 9 43.63 -0.22 3.09
N GLY A 10 42.85 -0.01 2.04
CA GLY A 10 41.67 0.84 2.16
C GLY A 10 40.73 0.95 0.98
N ALA A 11 41.01 0.33 -0.17
CA ALA A 11 40.04 0.28 -1.27
C ALA A 11 38.93 -0.73 -0.93
N SER A 12 37.91 -0.27 -0.20
CA SER A 12 36.63 -0.97 -0.11
C SER A 12 36.11 -1.15 -1.54
N SER A 13 36.13 -2.42 -2.00
CA SER A 13 35.73 -2.80 -3.35
C SER A 13 34.34 -2.24 -3.69
N PRO A 14 34.18 -1.42 -4.76
CA PRO A 14 32.88 -0.84 -5.17
C PRO A 14 31.78 -1.87 -5.44
N ARG A 15 32.15 -3.16 -5.53
CA ARG A 15 31.21 -4.27 -5.76
C ARG A 15 30.38 -4.61 -4.51
N SER A 16 30.88 -4.33 -3.31
CA SER A 16 30.18 -4.67 -2.04
C SER A 16 28.98 -3.75 -1.77
N SER A 17 29.14 -2.44 -1.98
CA SER A 17 28.05 -1.46 -1.83
C SER A 17 26.95 -1.66 -2.86
N ARG A 18 27.31 -1.97 -4.10
CA ARG A 18 26.39 -2.18 -5.24
C ARG A 18 25.52 -3.43 -5.11
N ARG A 19 25.99 -4.46 -4.39
CA ARG A 19 25.19 -5.67 -4.07
C ARG A 19 24.17 -5.39 -2.97
N LYS A 20 24.57 -4.67 -1.92
CA LYS A 20 23.67 -4.28 -0.82
C LYS A 20 22.56 -3.32 -1.26
N SER A 21 22.80 -2.48 -2.26
CA SER A 21 21.77 -1.59 -2.83
C SER A 21 20.75 -2.34 -3.68
N ARG A 22 21.19 -3.33 -4.48
CA ARG A 22 20.29 -4.17 -5.29
C ARG A 22 19.35 -5.01 -4.44
N ASP A 23 19.89 -5.69 -3.42
CA ASP A 23 19.07 -6.50 -2.50
C ASP A 23 17.99 -5.65 -1.80
N LYS A 24 18.33 -4.44 -1.34
CA LYS A 24 17.36 -3.50 -0.76
C LYS A 24 16.28 -3.07 -1.75
N GLU A 25 16.64 -2.87 -3.01
CA GLU A 25 15.72 -2.45 -4.06
C GLU A 25 14.72 -3.58 -4.41
N ASP A 26 15.21 -4.83 -4.43
CA ASP A 26 14.37 -6.02 -4.57
C ASP A 26 13.39 -6.19 -3.40
N HIS A 27 13.83 -5.97 -2.15
CA HIS A 27 12.92 -6.02 -0.99
C HIS A 27 11.87 -4.89 -1.02
N VAL A 28 12.26 -3.69 -1.45
CA VAL A 28 11.34 -2.55 -1.56
C VAL A 28 10.26 -2.80 -2.61
N THR A 29 10.59 -3.43 -3.73
CA THR A 29 9.58 -3.76 -4.77
C THR A 29 8.55 -4.78 -4.26
N VAL A 30 8.99 -5.85 -3.59
CA VAL A 30 8.07 -6.85 -3.02
C VAL A 30 7.12 -6.24 -1.99
N ILE A 31 7.63 -5.36 -1.11
CA ILE A 31 6.80 -4.68 -0.11
C ILE A 31 5.75 -3.78 -0.77
N ARG A 32 6.13 -3.06 -1.84
CA ARG A 32 5.20 -2.20 -2.60
C ARG A 32 4.12 -3.02 -3.29
N ASP A 33 4.49 -4.12 -3.94
CA ASP A 33 3.53 -4.99 -4.62
C ASP A 33 2.52 -5.60 -3.65
N TYR A 34 2.98 -6.05 -2.48
CA TYR A 34 2.10 -6.53 -1.42
C TYR A 34 1.15 -5.44 -0.92
N ARG A 35 1.66 -4.22 -0.71
CA ARG A 35 0.83 -3.08 -0.31
C ARG A 35 -0.27 -2.80 -1.34
N SER A 36 0.09 -2.76 -2.62
CA SER A 36 -0.86 -2.51 -3.72
C SER A 36 -1.91 -3.62 -3.87
N LYS A 37 -1.55 -4.89 -3.61
CA LYS A 37 -2.53 -5.99 -3.58
C LYS A 37 -3.57 -5.78 -2.47
N ILE A 38 -3.13 -5.47 -1.26
CA ILE A 38 -4.03 -5.22 -0.11
C ILE A 38 -4.92 -4.00 -0.40
N GLU A 39 -4.34 -2.89 -0.88
CA GLU A 39 -5.08 -1.70 -1.28
C GLU A 39 -6.17 -2.02 -2.33
N SER A 40 -5.84 -2.86 -3.32
CA SER A 40 -6.79 -3.27 -4.35
C SER A 40 -7.93 -4.13 -3.81
N GLU A 41 -7.63 -5.09 -2.93
CA GLU A 41 -8.65 -5.95 -2.30
C GLU A 41 -9.62 -5.12 -1.46
N ILE A 42 -9.10 -4.20 -0.63
CA ILE A 42 -9.95 -3.34 0.20
C ILE A 42 -10.80 -2.42 -0.68
N SER A 43 -10.24 -1.85 -1.75
CA SER A 43 -10.98 -1.01 -2.68
C SER A 43 -12.13 -1.78 -3.34
N ASN A 44 -11.88 -3.01 -3.81
CA ASN A 44 -12.90 -3.87 -4.41
C ASN A 44 -14.03 -4.22 -3.43
N ILE A 45 -13.70 -4.51 -2.18
CA ILE A 45 -14.70 -4.78 -1.12
C ILE A 45 -15.54 -3.53 -0.86
N CYS A 46 -14.92 -2.37 -0.72
CA CYS A 46 -15.61 -1.10 -0.50
C CYS A 46 -16.57 -0.80 -1.67
N ASP A 47 -16.13 -0.97 -2.92
CA ASP A 47 -16.97 -0.78 -4.10
C ASP A 47 -18.17 -1.73 -4.14
N GLY A 48 -17.97 -3.00 -3.76
CA GLY A 48 -19.06 -3.96 -3.64
C GLY A 48 -20.12 -3.53 -2.63
N ILE A 49 -19.70 -3.07 -1.46
CA ILE A 49 -20.62 -2.64 -0.40
C ILE A 49 -21.32 -1.33 -0.78
N LEU A 50 -20.60 -0.38 -1.37
CA LEU A 50 -21.19 0.86 -1.88
C LEU A 50 -22.25 0.59 -2.95
N LYS A 51 -22.00 -0.36 -3.87
CA LYS A 51 -23.00 -0.79 -4.86
C LYS A 51 -24.23 -1.39 -4.20
N LEU A 52 -24.07 -2.26 -3.20
CA LEU A 52 -25.18 -2.86 -2.46
C LEU A 52 -26.00 -1.81 -1.71
N LEU A 53 -25.33 -0.87 -1.03
CA LEU A 53 -25.97 0.23 -0.31
C LEU A 53 -26.82 1.09 -1.26
N ASN A 54 -26.25 1.52 -2.39
CA ASN A 54 -26.94 2.40 -3.33
C ASN A 54 -28.07 1.71 -4.10
N SER A 55 -27.90 0.44 -4.48
CA SER A 55 -28.87 -0.26 -5.33
C SER A 55 -30.03 -0.90 -4.58
N ARG A 56 -29.81 -1.33 -3.32
CA ARG A 56 -30.81 -2.08 -2.55
C ARG A 56 -31.11 -1.47 -1.19
N LEU A 57 -30.10 -1.32 -0.33
CA LEU A 57 -30.36 -1.03 1.09
C LEU A 57 -30.93 0.37 1.32
N ILE A 58 -30.37 1.39 0.67
CA ILE A 58 -30.88 2.77 0.78
C ILE A 58 -32.27 2.90 0.14
N PRO A 59 -32.54 2.39 -1.08
CA PRO A 59 -33.89 2.40 -1.64
C PRO A 59 -34.93 1.60 -0.86
N SER A 60 -34.54 0.49 -0.23
CA SER A 60 -35.44 -0.37 0.54
C SER A 60 -35.70 0.11 1.97
N ALA A 61 -34.99 1.14 2.46
CA ALA A 61 -35.20 1.68 3.79
C ALA A 61 -36.51 2.49 3.88
N SER A 62 -37.52 1.90 4.51
CA SER A 62 -38.82 2.54 4.75
C SER A 62 -38.83 3.52 5.93
N SER A 63 -37.99 3.28 6.94
CA SER A 63 -37.87 4.14 8.13
C SER A 63 -36.74 5.17 7.96
N GLY A 64 -36.95 6.37 8.51
CA GLY A 64 -35.93 7.42 8.58
C GLY A 64 -34.65 6.96 9.27
N ASP A 65 -34.77 6.18 10.35
CA ASP A 65 -33.61 5.69 11.12
C ASP A 65 -32.76 4.72 10.31
N SER A 66 -33.39 3.79 9.58
CA SER A 66 -32.69 2.85 8.70
C SER A 66 -31.98 3.57 7.55
N LYS A 67 -32.59 4.63 7.01
CA LYS A 67 -31.99 5.43 5.93
C LYS A 67 -30.76 6.21 6.43
N VAL A 68 -30.83 6.80 7.63
CA VAL A 68 -29.70 7.46 8.27
C VAL A 68 -28.57 6.48 8.54
N PHE A 69 -28.89 5.27 9.02
CA PHE A 69 -27.91 4.22 9.27
C PHE A 69 -27.16 3.82 7.98
N TYR A 70 -27.87 3.55 6.88
CA TYR A 70 -27.23 3.18 5.61
C TYR A 70 -26.43 4.32 4.97
N LEU A 71 -26.90 5.56 5.10
CA LEU A 71 -26.15 6.74 4.64
C LEU A 71 -24.86 6.94 5.45
N LYS A 72 -24.88 6.67 6.75
CA LYS A 72 -23.69 6.72 7.59
C LYS A 72 -22.68 5.65 7.18
N MET A 73 -23.13 4.40 7.00
CA MET A 73 -22.28 3.32 6.48
C MET A 73 -21.66 3.69 5.13
N LYS A 74 -22.43 4.29 4.22
CA LYS A 74 -21.92 4.76 2.91
C LYS A 74 -20.75 5.75 3.09
N GLY A 75 -20.86 6.68 4.04
CA GLY A 75 -19.79 7.62 4.38
C GLY A 75 -18.53 6.92 4.90
N ASP A 76 -18.68 5.90 5.74
CA ASP A 76 -17.56 5.13 6.28
C ASP A 76 -16.78 4.40 5.18
N TYR A 77 -17.46 3.80 4.20
CA TYR A 77 -16.78 3.16 3.06
C TYR A 77 -16.06 4.13 2.14
N HIS A 78 -16.61 5.33 1.92
CA HIS A 78 -15.88 6.37 1.20
C HIS A 78 -14.66 6.88 1.97
N ARG A 79 -14.71 6.94 3.31
CA ARG A 79 -13.52 7.24 4.13
C ARG A 79 -12.45 6.18 3.99
N PHE A 80 -12.80 4.89 3.99
CA PHE A 80 -11.83 3.82 3.76
C PHE A 80 -11.18 3.90 2.38
N GLN A 81 -11.97 4.19 1.33
CA GLN A 81 -11.41 4.45 0.00
C GLN A 81 -10.44 5.64 0.01
N HIS A 82 -10.83 6.76 0.62
CA HIS A 82 -9.95 7.93 0.71
C HIS A 82 -8.63 7.63 1.43
N GLN A 83 -8.67 6.82 2.50
CA GLN A 83 -7.47 6.41 3.23
C GLN A 83 -6.48 5.61 2.36
N ILE A 84 -6.98 4.82 1.41
CA ILE A 84 -6.14 4.03 0.49
C ILE A 84 -5.47 4.91 -0.56
N TYR A 85 -6.17 5.94 -1.04
CA TYR A 85 -5.64 6.85 -2.05
C TYR A 85 -4.77 7.98 -1.48
N SER A 86 -4.71 8.12 -0.15
CA SER A 86 -3.88 9.11 0.55
C SER A 86 -2.47 8.61 0.84
#